data_AF-C9QG47-F1
#
_entry.id   AF-C9QG47-F1
#
_cell.length_a   1.000
_cell.length_b   1.000
_cell.length_c   1.000
_cell.angle_alpha   90.00
_cell.angle_beta   90.00
_cell.angle_gamma   90.00
#
_symmetry.space_group_name_H-M   'P 1'
#
loop_
_entity.id
_entity.type
_entity.pdbx_description
1 polymer ?
#
loop_
_entity_poly.entity_id
_entity_poly.type
_entity_poly.pdbx_seq_one_letter_code
_entity_poly.pdbx_strand_id
1 'polypeptide(L)'
;MKKRLCELFSGTDDKQAQALVEIWGEVVDQIFHEMDRISVPQMTELHINLREEMILELAKLRNYIESKVIEAQTSELLPNDIDLELEREHCLGEFGQQKILNTGKILAENVWLEKYNNRWKLKTRAALEKENTPSSAKALKINKVRDNHFIPKSFIKKYWSEKGIIRKNSISKGVVNYIDTSFGKWGFVRNLYSDRLEAYFGLVEGDASIPIEKVLKVEPLNMPQKQALVGFIVIQHIRDPAFIESHNAKLKPVIEQHYGVEKANDTSHVQFIYESIFNNHEVYRKLSKPLFDNQWVLIRSPHKAIALPDTCNIFTSINSEPFIVVPISVSECLVILPQKADEFPWPWYVTATPELERLLLCFIIEYSHTEFLSCIQQDITVIEAVENNGEKIVDSILKLAPKRGVQ
;
A
#
# COMPACT_ATOMS: atom_id res chain seq x y z
N MET A 1 10.11 -14.21 17.98
CA MET A 1 10.06 -15.11 19.15
C MET A 1 9.84 -14.46 20.53
N LYS A 2 10.78 -13.71 21.16
CA LYS A 2 10.66 -13.22 22.58
C LYS A 2 9.33 -12.57 22.95
N LYS A 3 8.90 -11.58 22.17
CA LYS A 3 7.61 -10.90 22.38
C LYS A 3 6.45 -11.88 22.52
N ARG A 4 6.41 -12.89 21.65
CA ARG A 4 5.36 -13.91 21.64
C ARG A 4 5.41 -14.83 22.85
N LEU A 5 6.62 -15.20 23.29
CA LEU A 5 6.81 -15.95 24.54
C LEU A 5 6.25 -15.16 25.72
N CYS A 6 6.59 -13.88 25.85
CA CYS A 6 6.09 -13.02 26.92
C CYS A 6 4.57 -12.73 26.82
N GLU A 7 4.01 -12.67 25.61
CA GLU A 7 2.56 -12.54 25.40
C GLU A 7 1.79 -13.78 25.86
N LEU A 8 2.32 -14.98 25.57
CA LEU A 8 1.73 -16.24 26.00
C LEU A 8 1.94 -16.49 27.50
N PHE A 9 3.06 -16.02 28.05
CA PHE A 9 3.47 -16.25 29.43
C PHE A 9 3.94 -14.95 30.09
N SER A 10 2.98 -14.10 30.47
CA SER A 10 3.23 -12.76 31.03
C SER A 10 4.01 -12.73 32.35
N GLY A 11 4.19 -13.88 33.00
CA GLY A 11 4.99 -14.03 34.24
C GLY A 11 6.41 -14.53 34.03
N THR A 12 6.87 -14.72 32.78
CA THR A 12 8.24 -15.22 32.53
C THR A 12 9.28 -14.16 32.87
N ASP A 13 10.32 -14.54 33.62
CA ASP A 13 11.45 -13.66 33.91
C ASP A 13 12.15 -13.23 32.61
N ASP A 14 12.54 -11.97 32.48
CA ASP A 14 13.05 -11.44 31.21
C ASP A 14 14.39 -12.07 30.79
N LYS A 15 15.24 -12.46 31.75
CA LYS A 15 16.51 -13.15 31.47
C LYS A 15 16.25 -14.59 31.05
N GLN A 16 15.33 -15.27 31.74
CA GLN A 16 14.90 -16.61 31.36
C GLN A 16 14.28 -16.63 29.96
N ALA A 17 13.37 -15.70 29.67
CA ALA A 17 12.76 -15.54 28.35
C ALA A 17 13.82 -15.28 27.27
N GLN A 18 14.82 -14.45 27.54
CA GLN A 18 15.91 -14.18 26.61
C GLN A 18 16.75 -15.42 26.33
N ALA A 19 17.15 -16.17 27.36
CA ALA A 19 17.96 -17.38 27.20
C ALA A 19 17.21 -18.48 26.43
N LEU A 20 15.93 -18.70 26.73
CA LEU A 20 15.10 -19.65 25.97
C LEU A 20 14.95 -19.24 24.50
N VAL A 21 14.77 -17.95 24.24
CA VAL A 21 14.67 -17.43 22.87
C VAL A 21 15.97 -17.62 22.09
N GLU A 22 17.13 -17.55 22.73
CA GLU A 22 18.41 -17.83 22.09
C GLU A 22 18.51 -19.30 21.68
N ILE A 23 18.19 -20.23 22.59
CA ILE A 23 18.20 -21.68 22.30
C ILE A 23 17.19 -22.02 21.19
N TRP A 24 15.94 -21.59 21.34
CA TRP A 24 14.89 -21.90 20.38
C TRP A 24 15.07 -21.16 19.06
N GLY A 25 15.63 -19.96 19.08
CA GLY A 25 16.03 -19.21 17.89
C GLY A 25 17.06 -19.98 17.08
N GLU A 26 18.08 -20.53 17.75
CA GLU A 26 19.09 -21.39 17.11
C GLU A 26 18.46 -22.63 16.47
N VAL A 27 17.52 -23.30 17.14
CA VAL A 27 16.77 -24.44 16.57
C VAL A 27 16.07 -24.03 15.27
N VAL A 28 15.35 -22.90 15.28
CA VAL A 28 14.65 -22.39 14.10
C VAL A 28 15.64 -22.08 12.97
N ASP A 29 16.73 -21.38 13.27
CA ASP A 29 17.74 -21.03 12.27
C ASP A 29 18.38 -22.27 11.63
N GLN A 30 18.67 -23.31 12.42
CA GLN A 30 19.20 -24.57 11.88
C GLN A 30 18.18 -25.33 11.01
N ILE A 31 16.87 -25.30 11.35
CA ILE A 31 15.81 -25.87 10.51
C ILE A 31 15.79 -25.18 9.14
N PHE A 32 15.86 -23.84 9.10
CA PHE A 32 15.90 -23.09 7.85
C PHE A 32 17.20 -23.27 7.07
N HIS A 33 18.34 -23.39 7.78
CA HIS A 33 19.60 -23.72 7.15
C HIS A 33 19.54 -25.06 6.41
N GLU A 34 18.96 -26.09 7.04
CA GLU A 34 18.78 -27.40 6.42
C GLU A 34 17.78 -27.35 5.24
N MET A 35 16.70 -26.58 5.39
CA MET A 35 15.74 -26.34 4.31
C MET A 35 16.43 -25.74 3.07
N ASP A 36 17.26 -24.71 3.26
CA ASP A 36 18.00 -24.05 2.19
C ASP A 36 19.05 -24.99 1.58
N ARG A 37 19.78 -25.75 2.42
CA ARG A 37 20.77 -26.73 1.97
C ARG A 37 20.18 -27.74 0.98
N ILE A 38 18.94 -28.16 1.19
CA ILE A 38 18.25 -29.12 0.32
C ILE A 38 17.62 -28.42 -0.89
N SER A 39 16.96 -27.28 -0.69
CA SER A 39 16.11 -26.66 -1.71
C SER A 39 16.86 -25.77 -2.71
N VAL A 40 17.82 -24.96 -2.25
CA VAL A 40 18.54 -23.99 -3.10
C VAL A 40 19.22 -24.65 -4.30
N PRO A 41 19.93 -25.80 -4.17
CA PRO A 41 20.56 -26.46 -5.32
C PRO A 41 19.57 -26.93 -6.39
N GLN A 42 18.30 -27.13 -6.04
CA GLN A 42 17.24 -27.59 -6.95
C GLN A 42 16.49 -26.42 -7.60
N MET A 43 16.61 -25.21 -7.06
CA MET A 43 15.93 -23.99 -7.50
C MET A 43 16.79 -23.18 -8.47
N THR A 44 16.97 -23.72 -9.67
CA THR A 44 17.93 -23.21 -10.66
C THR A 44 17.54 -21.88 -11.31
N GLU A 45 16.24 -21.56 -11.40
CA GLU A 45 15.75 -20.35 -12.10
C GLU A 45 14.63 -19.67 -11.33
N LEU A 46 14.87 -18.42 -10.93
CA LEU A 46 13.87 -17.55 -10.31
C LEU A 46 13.96 -16.14 -10.87
N HIS A 47 12.83 -15.63 -11.34
CA HIS A 47 12.74 -14.27 -11.82
C HIS A 47 12.76 -13.25 -10.66
N ILE A 48 13.44 -12.11 -10.82
CA ILE A 48 13.57 -11.07 -9.78
C ILE A 48 12.22 -10.60 -9.22
N ASN A 49 11.17 -10.54 -10.06
CA ASN A 49 9.80 -10.17 -9.68
C ASN A 49 9.11 -11.11 -8.66
N LEU A 50 9.74 -12.23 -8.31
CA LEU A 50 9.26 -13.15 -7.27
C LEU A 50 9.91 -12.90 -5.91
N ARG A 51 10.96 -12.07 -5.84
CA ARG A 51 11.72 -11.81 -4.61
C ARG A 51 10.79 -11.48 -3.45
N GLU A 52 9.86 -10.56 -3.66
CA GLU A 52 9.02 -10.04 -2.59
C GLU A 52 7.91 -11.02 -2.17
N GLU A 53 7.42 -11.83 -3.12
CA GLU A 53 6.53 -12.96 -2.82
C GLU A 53 7.27 -14.02 -1.98
N MET A 54 8.51 -14.35 -2.33
CA MET A 54 9.31 -15.35 -1.61
C MET A 54 9.67 -14.88 -0.20
N ILE A 55 10.05 -13.61 -0.02
CA ILE A 55 10.34 -13.04 1.30
C ILE A 55 9.11 -13.18 2.22
N LEU A 56 7.92 -12.86 1.73
CA LEU A 56 6.69 -13.02 2.52
C LEU A 56 6.43 -14.48 2.89
N GLU A 57 6.56 -15.41 1.94
CA GLU A 57 6.32 -16.82 2.21
C GLU A 57 7.34 -17.41 3.17
N LEU A 58 8.60 -16.96 3.12
CA LEU A 58 9.63 -17.31 4.09
C LEU A 58 9.29 -16.77 5.49
N ALA A 59 8.87 -15.51 5.60
CA ALA A 59 8.48 -14.91 6.88
C ALA A 59 7.28 -15.64 7.52
N LYS A 60 6.25 -15.96 6.72
CA LYS A 60 5.10 -16.76 7.18
C LYS A 60 5.53 -18.13 7.69
N LEU A 61 6.41 -18.80 6.96
CA LEU A 61 6.90 -20.12 7.33
C LEU A 61 7.74 -20.04 8.61
N ARG A 62 8.63 -19.05 8.71
CA ARG A 62 9.44 -18.81 9.90
C ARG A 62 8.59 -18.58 11.13
N ASN A 63 7.61 -17.69 11.06
CA ASN A 63 6.65 -17.48 12.15
C ASN A 63 5.91 -18.74 12.56
N TYR A 64 5.46 -19.53 11.57
CA TYR A 64 4.77 -20.77 11.85
C TYR A 64 5.67 -21.73 12.64
N ILE A 65 6.93 -21.89 12.22
CA ILE A 65 7.91 -22.75 12.90
C ILE A 65 8.26 -22.21 14.29
N GLU A 66 8.50 -20.90 14.43
CA GLU A 66 8.71 -20.28 15.76
C GLU A 66 7.54 -20.56 16.70
N SER A 67 6.30 -20.50 16.20
CA SER A 67 5.10 -20.83 16.97
C SER A 67 5.14 -22.29 17.43
N LYS A 68 5.46 -23.20 16.51
CA LYS A 68 5.47 -24.64 16.79
C LYS A 68 6.58 -25.06 17.73
N VAL A 69 7.74 -24.39 17.68
CA VAL A 69 8.82 -24.59 18.65
C VAL A 69 8.36 -24.13 20.03
N ILE A 70 7.82 -22.91 20.19
CA ILE A 70 7.31 -22.45 21.49
C ILE A 70 6.23 -23.40 22.04
N GLU A 71 5.25 -23.78 21.21
CA GLU A 71 4.19 -24.71 21.60
C GLU A 71 4.73 -26.07 22.05
N ALA A 72 5.72 -26.61 21.33
CA ALA A 72 6.31 -27.91 21.66
C ALA A 72 7.12 -27.87 22.97
N GLN A 73 7.87 -26.79 23.22
CA GLN A 73 8.73 -26.69 24.41
C GLN A 73 8.00 -26.21 25.67
N THR A 74 6.79 -25.69 25.52
CA THR A 74 5.95 -25.23 26.65
C THR A 74 4.70 -26.09 26.87
N SER A 75 4.61 -27.26 26.22
CA SER A 75 3.45 -28.15 26.35
C SER A 75 3.33 -28.78 27.72
N GLU A 76 4.45 -29.00 28.42
CA GLU A 76 4.51 -29.72 29.69
C GLU A 76 5.05 -28.88 30.86
N LEU A 77 5.86 -27.86 30.57
CA LEU A 77 6.51 -27.00 31.55
C LEU A 77 6.25 -25.52 31.24
N LEU A 78 6.11 -24.72 32.29
CA LEU A 78 6.11 -23.26 32.15
C LEU A 78 7.52 -22.77 31.85
N PRO A 79 7.70 -21.67 31.10
CA PRO A 79 9.03 -21.18 30.72
C PRO A 79 9.98 -20.90 31.91
N ASN A 80 9.45 -20.53 33.07
CA ASN A 80 10.26 -20.28 34.27
C ASN A 80 10.80 -21.56 34.93
N ASP A 81 10.17 -22.70 34.65
CA ASP A 81 10.53 -23.99 35.25
C ASP A 81 11.45 -24.81 34.33
N ILE A 82 11.78 -24.29 33.14
CA ILE A 82 12.67 -24.94 32.18
C ILE A 82 14.13 -24.72 32.61
N ASP A 83 14.85 -25.83 32.83
CA ASP A 83 16.30 -25.81 33.02
C ASP A 83 16.99 -25.55 31.67
N LEU A 84 17.77 -24.47 31.61
CA LEU A 84 18.36 -23.99 30.36
C LEU A 84 19.42 -24.93 29.78
N GLU A 85 20.19 -25.62 30.61
CA GLU A 85 21.24 -26.53 30.14
C GLU A 85 20.62 -27.83 29.61
N LEU A 86 19.64 -28.37 30.33
CA LEU A 86 18.89 -29.53 29.87
C LEU A 86 18.08 -29.23 28.60
N GLU A 87 17.48 -28.05 28.52
CA GLU A 87 16.74 -27.62 27.32
C GLU A 87 17.66 -27.49 26.11
N ARG A 88 18.86 -26.93 26.31
CA ARG A 88 19.85 -26.81 25.25
C ARG A 88 20.29 -28.17 24.73
N GLU A 89 20.62 -29.10 25.62
CA GLU A 89 20.98 -30.47 25.25
C GLU A 89 19.81 -31.21 24.58
N HIS A 90 18.58 -31.01 25.05
CA HIS A 90 17.39 -31.62 24.44
C HIS A 90 17.15 -31.10 23.02
N CYS A 91 17.31 -29.80 22.81
CA CYS A 91 17.05 -29.12 21.54
C CYS A 91 18.16 -29.26 20.51
N LEU A 92 19.42 -29.22 20.94
CA LEU A 92 20.60 -29.12 20.09
C LEU A 92 21.58 -30.31 20.22
N GLY A 93 21.33 -31.22 21.16
CA GLY A 93 22.01 -32.51 21.23
C GLY A 93 21.56 -33.47 20.12
N GLU A 94 22.04 -34.72 20.15
CA GLU A 94 21.88 -35.69 19.04
C GLU A 94 20.40 -35.89 18.61
N PHE A 95 19.50 -36.03 19.58
CA PHE A 95 18.07 -36.22 19.31
C PHE A 95 17.41 -34.96 18.73
N GLY A 96 17.74 -33.79 19.29
CA GLY A 96 17.27 -32.50 18.80
C GLY A 96 17.75 -32.22 17.39
N GLN A 97 19.03 -32.51 17.10
CA GLN A 97 19.60 -32.38 15.76
C GLN A 97 18.88 -33.25 14.73
N GLN A 98 18.52 -34.49 15.09
CA GLN A 98 17.75 -35.35 14.19
C GLN A 98 16.35 -34.79 13.88
N LYS A 99 15.69 -34.19 14.88
CA LYS A 99 14.41 -33.48 14.66
C LYS A 99 14.57 -32.26 13.77
N ILE A 100 15.63 -31.46 13.97
CA ILE A 100 15.97 -30.29 13.15
C ILE A 100 16.15 -30.71 11.69
N LEU A 101 16.97 -31.74 11.44
CA LEU A 101 17.25 -32.26 10.11
C LEU A 101 15.98 -32.75 9.40
N ASN A 102 15.18 -33.55 10.10
CA ASN A 102 13.93 -34.07 9.56
C ASN A 102 12.92 -32.96 9.26
N THR A 103 12.82 -31.96 10.13
CA THR A 103 11.92 -30.82 9.94
C THR A 103 12.36 -29.96 8.76
N GLY A 104 13.65 -29.62 8.68
CA GLY A 104 14.22 -28.88 7.54
C GLY A 104 13.99 -29.59 6.20
N LYS A 105 14.17 -30.92 6.18
CA LYS A 105 13.87 -31.76 5.01
C LYS A 105 12.39 -31.70 4.60
N ILE A 106 11.47 -31.88 5.56
CA ILE A 106 10.03 -31.80 5.31
C ILE A 106 9.65 -30.42 4.74
N LEU A 107 10.22 -29.34 5.29
CA LEU A 107 9.98 -27.99 4.78
C LEU A 107 10.52 -27.80 3.36
N ALA A 108 11.72 -28.30 3.08
CA ALA A 108 12.30 -28.21 1.75
C ALA A 108 11.44 -28.95 0.72
N GLU A 109 11.12 -30.22 0.98
CA GLU A 109 10.47 -31.11 0.02
C GLU A 109 8.98 -30.77 -0.17
N ASN A 110 8.25 -30.58 0.94
CA ASN A 110 6.78 -30.51 0.93
C ASN A 110 6.22 -29.09 1.02
N VAL A 111 7.07 -28.07 1.20
CA VAL A 111 6.60 -26.68 1.27
C VAL A 111 7.33 -25.83 0.24
N TRP A 112 8.66 -25.76 0.32
CA TRP A 112 9.44 -24.82 -0.47
C TRP A 112 9.59 -25.26 -1.94
N LEU A 113 10.02 -26.51 -2.17
CA LEU A 113 10.16 -27.07 -3.51
C LEU A 113 8.81 -27.30 -4.19
N GLU A 114 7.76 -27.61 -3.43
CA GLU A 114 6.40 -27.67 -3.96
C GLU A 114 5.97 -26.32 -4.53
N LYS A 115 6.11 -25.22 -3.76
CA LYS A 115 5.84 -23.86 -4.24
C LYS A 115 6.69 -23.49 -5.45
N TYR A 116 7.97 -23.85 -5.42
CA TYR A 116 8.86 -23.62 -6.55
C TYR A 116 8.33 -24.29 -7.83
N ASN A 117 8.11 -25.60 -7.79
CA ASN A 117 7.73 -26.39 -8.96
C ASN A 117 6.34 -26.02 -9.49
N ASN A 118 5.37 -25.82 -8.59
CA ASN A 118 3.97 -25.63 -8.97
C ASN A 118 3.61 -24.18 -9.29
N ARG A 119 4.43 -23.20 -8.87
CA ARG A 119 4.08 -21.78 -9.00
C ARG A 119 5.23 -20.90 -9.47
N TRP A 120 6.34 -20.86 -8.73
CA TRP A 120 7.40 -19.87 -9.01
C TRP A 120 8.16 -20.16 -10.31
N LYS A 121 8.42 -21.42 -10.60
CA LYS A 121 9.06 -21.86 -11.85
C LYS A 121 8.20 -21.49 -13.07
N LEU A 122 6.89 -21.70 -12.99
CA LEU A 122 5.94 -21.34 -14.05
C LEU A 122 5.88 -19.82 -14.26
N LYS A 123 5.78 -19.05 -13.17
CA LYS A 123 5.81 -17.57 -13.24
C LYS A 123 7.12 -17.05 -13.81
N THR A 124 8.24 -17.65 -13.45
CA THR A 124 9.57 -17.30 -13.96
C THR A 124 9.65 -17.51 -15.47
N ARG A 125 9.22 -18.68 -15.96
CA ARG A 125 9.18 -18.97 -17.40
C ARG A 125 8.32 -17.96 -18.16
N ALA A 126 7.10 -17.71 -17.68
CA ALA A 126 6.19 -16.76 -18.32
C ALA A 126 6.76 -15.32 -18.35
N ALA A 127 7.48 -14.91 -17.30
CA ALA A 127 8.15 -13.60 -17.27
C ALA A 127 9.29 -13.55 -18.29
N LEU A 128 10.18 -14.54 -18.30
CA LEU A 128 11.30 -14.63 -19.23
C LEU A 128 10.86 -14.73 -20.69
N GLU A 129 9.79 -15.49 -20.98
CA GLU A 129 9.20 -15.56 -22.32
C GLU A 129 8.73 -14.18 -22.81
N LYS A 130 8.09 -13.41 -21.92
CA LYS A 130 7.62 -12.05 -22.22
C LYS A 130 8.78 -11.06 -22.41
N GLU A 131 9.87 -11.23 -21.69
CA GLU A 131 11.08 -10.39 -21.81
C GLU A 131 11.86 -10.70 -23.09
N ASN A 132 11.98 -12.00 -23.43
CA ASN A 132 12.66 -12.44 -24.65
C ASN A 132 11.83 -12.18 -25.91
N THR A 133 10.50 -12.20 -25.80
CA THR A 133 9.57 -11.97 -26.91
C THR A 133 8.56 -10.89 -26.52
N PRO A 134 8.99 -9.62 -26.41
CA PRO A 134 8.09 -8.54 -26.03
C PRO A 134 6.99 -8.42 -27.09
N SER A 135 5.74 -8.41 -26.65
CA SER A 135 4.62 -8.20 -27.55
C SER A 135 4.74 -6.82 -28.20
N SER A 136 4.50 -6.75 -29.52
CA SER A 136 4.44 -5.47 -30.21
C SER A 136 3.40 -4.58 -29.53
N ALA A 137 3.80 -3.41 -29.05
CA ALA A 137 2.89 -2.46 -28.43
C ALA A 137 1.76 -2.15 -29.43
N LYS A 138 0.52 -2.49 -29.05
CA LYS A 138 -0.65 -2.12 -29.87
C LYS A 138 -0.70 -0.60 -29.94
N ALA A 139 -1.01 -0.06 -31.12
CA ALA A 139 -1.23 1.36 -31.27
C ALA A 139 -2.29 1.83 -30.27
N LEU A 140 -2.01 2.93 -29.57
CA LEU A 140 -2.94 3.51 -28.61
C LEU A 140 -4.22 3.94 -29.34
N LYS A 141 -5.35 3.37 -28.96
CA LYS A 141 -6.64 3.72 -29.54
C LYS A 141 -7.18 4.98 -28.85
N ILE A 142 -7.10 6.11 -29.54
CA ILE A 142 -7.62 7.40 -29.06
C ILE A 142 -9.10 7.51 -29.47
N ASN A 143 -10.00 7.57 -28.48
CA ASN A 143 -11.41 7.82 -28.72
C ASN A 143 -11.73 9.25 -28.26
N LYS A 144 -12.58 9.95 -29.02
CA LYS A 144 -13.08 11.26 -28.58
C LYS A 144 -13.97 11.10 -27.36
N VAL A 145 -13.66 11.81 -26.29
CA VAL A 145 -14.50 11.89 -25.10
C VAL A 145 -15.09 13.28 -24.95
N ARG A 146 -16.31 13.35 -24.43
CA ARG A 146 -16.96 14.64 -24.14
C ARG A 146 -16.47 15.22 -22.82
N ASP A 147 -16.41 14.37 -21.80
CA ASP A 147 -15.99 14.72 -20.44
C ASP A 147 -14.85 13.78 -20.04
N ASN A 148 -13.76 14.34 -19.51
CA ASN A 148 -12.59 13.63 -19.03
C ASN A 148 -12.80 13.17 -17.59
N HIS A 149 -12.24 12.00 -17.24
CA HIS A 149 -12.32 11.49 -15.87
C HIS A 149 -11.10 11.92 -15.04
N PHE A 150 -11.28 12.80 -14.07
CA PHE A 150 -10.19 13.08 -13.13
C PHE A 150 -10.08 12.03 -12.02
N ILE A 151 -11.14 11.23 -11.78
CA ILE A 151 -11.12 10.01 -10.95
C ILE A 151 -11.62 8.83 -11.79
N PRO A 152 -10.96 7.66 -11.79
CA PRO A 152 -11.31 6.57 -12.69
C PRO A 152 -12.72 6.04 -12.41
N LYS A 153 -13.53 5.92 -13.46
CA LYS A 153 -14.88 5.37 -13.35
C LYS A 153 -14.89 3.93 -12.84
N SER A 154 -13.92 3.11 -13.26
CA SER A 154 -13.75 1.73 -12.80
C SER A 154 -13.43 1.66 -11.31
N PHE A 155 -12.61 2.59 -10.82
CA PHE A 155 -12.23 2.72 -9.42
C PHE A 155 -13.44 3.08 -8.54
N ILE A 156 -14.20 4.12 -8.91
CA ILE A 156 -15.43 4.51 -8.18
C ILE A 156 -16.42 3.35 -8.18
N LYS A 157 -16.67 2.74 -9.35
CA LYS A 157 -17.61 1.61 -9.48
C LYS A 157 -17.25 0.46 -8.54
N LYS A 158 -15.96 0.11 -8.47
CA LYS A 158 -15.49 -1.06 -7.74
C LYS A 158 -15.39 -0.85 -6.24
N TYR A 159 -14.93 0.32 -5.80
CA TYR A 159 -14.53 0.55 -4.40
C TYR A 159 -15.40 1.55 -3.65
N TRP A 160 -16.19 2.37 -4.35
CA TRP A 160 -16.97 3.46 -3.76
C TRP A 160 -18.47 3.38 -4.01
N SER A 161 -18.90 2.56 -4.97
CA SER A 161 -20.32 2.40 -5.30
C SER A 161 -20.92 1.15 -4.66
N GLU A 162 -22.13 1.28 -4.12
CA GLU A 162 -22.96 0.16 -3.69
C GLU A 162 -24.12 0.00 -4.68
N LYS A 163 -24.18 -1.16 -5.36
CA LYS A 163 -25.18 -1.43 -6.42
C LYS A 163 -25.24 -0.34 -7.51
N GLY A 164 -24.11 0.32 -7.78
CA GLY A 164 -23.99 1.40 -8.76
C GLY A 164 -24.42 2.79 -8.27
N ILE A 165 -24.73 2.92 -6.99
CA ILE A 165 -25.08 4.18 -6.33
C ILE A 165 -23.89 4.65 -5.49
N ILE A 166 -23.65 5.96 -5.49
CA ILE A 166 -22.69 6.65 -4.63
C ILE A 166 -23.41 7.72 -3.82
N ARG A 167 -22.92 8.01 -2.62
CA ARG A 167 -23.33 9.19 -1.85
C ARG A 167 -22.34 10.31 -2.12
N LYS A 168 -22.81 11.36 -2.81
CA LYS A 168 -22.04 12.56 -3.09
C LYS A 168 -22.37 13.63 -2.06
N ASN A 169 -21.36 14.12 -1.36
CA ASN A 169 -21.48 15.18 -0.38
C ASN A 169 -20.93 16.48 -0.98
N SER A 170 -21.58 17.60 -0.66
CA SER A 170 -21.16 18.94 -1.07
C SER A 170 -21.04 19.83 0.16
N ILE A 171 -19.98 20.62 0.23
CA ILE A 171 -19.67 21.51 1.35
C ILE A 171 -20.09 22.93 0.97
N SER A 172 -20.96 23.56 1.76
CA SER A 172 -21.35 24.96 1.57
C SER A 172 -21.47 25.66 2.91
N LYS A 173 -20.64 26.69 3.13
CA LYS A 173 -20.62 27.50 4.36
C LYS A 173 -20.54 26.66 5.66
N GLY A 174 -19.76 25.57 5.64
CA GLY A 174 -19.59 24.67 6.78
C GLY A 174 -20.72 23.65 6.99
N VAL A 175 -21.76 23.66 6.14
CA VAL A 175 -22.84 22.66 6.13
C VAL A 175 -22.56 21.63 5.05
N VAL A 176 -22.70 20.35 5.41
CA VAL A 176 -22.59 19.23 4.47
C VAL A 176 -23.99 18.82 4.03
N ASN A 177 -24.21 18.84 2.72
CA ASN A 177 -25.41 18.28 2.10
C ASN A 177 -25.02 17.05 1.29
N TYR A 178 -25.92 16.08 1.15
CA TYR A 178 -25.65 14.90 0.34
C TYR A 178 -26.77 14.60 -0.66
N ILE A 179 -26.39 13.90 -1.73
CA ILE A 179 -27.30 13.31 -2.71
C ILE A 179 -26.79 11.93 -3.12
N ASP A 180 -27.69 10.95 -3.11
CA ASP A 180 -27.41 9.62 -3.63
C ASP A 180 -27.63 9.62 -5.15
N THR A 181 -26.64 9.20 -5.92
CA THR A 181 -26.66 9.29 -7.38
C THR A 181 -25.91 8.14 -8.02
N SER A 182 -26.05 7.95 -9.34
CA SER A 182 -25.28 6.93 -10.06
C SER A 182 -23.80 7.31 -10.12
N PHE A 183 -22.90 6.34 -9.93
CA PHE A 183 -21.44 6.60 -9.94
C PHE A 183 -20.93 7.29 -11.21
N GLY A 184 -21.60 7.12 -12.35
CA GLY A 184 -21.23 7.77 -13.62
C GLY A 184 -21.53 9.27 -13.70
N LYS A 185 -21.98 9.91 -12.62
CA LYS A 185 -22.31 11.35 -12.55
C LYS A 185 -21.32 12.17 -11.69
N TRP A 186 -20.20 11.58 -11.27
CA TRP A 186 -19.19 12.25 -10.45
C TRP A 186 -17.78 11.85 -10.85
N GLY A 187 -16.80 12.74 -10.71
CA GLY A 187 -15.42 12.49 -11.13
C GLY A 187 -15.10 12.88 -12.58
N PHE A 188 -15.88 13.78 -13.19
CA PHE A 188 -15.75 14.18 -14.60
C PHE A 188 -15.72 15.70 -14.79
N VAL A 189 -14.89 16.18 -15.70
CA VAL A 189 -14.86 17.59 -16.15
C VAL A 189 -14.72 17.65 -17.67
N ARG A 190 -15.43 18.59 -18.29
CA ARG A 190 -15.37 18.80 -19.74
C ARG A 190 -14.03 19.41 -20.16
N ASN A 191 -13.41 18.87 -21.19
CA ASN A 191 -12.19 19.39 -21.82
C ASN A 191 -11.04 19.66 -20.82
N LEU A 192 -10.88 18.82 -19.81
CA LEU A 192 -9.84 18.98 -18.80
C LEU A 192 -8.44 18.77 -19.40
N TYR A 193 -8.30 17.75 -20.24
CA TYR A 193 -7.09 17.41 -20.98
C TYR A 193 -7.45 16.65 -22.28
N SER A 194 -6.48 16.44 -23.15
CA SER A 194 -6.66 15.86 -24.47
C SER A 194 -7.16 14.42 -24.45
N ASP A 195 -7.89 14.02 -25.50
CA ASP A 195 -8.32 12.63 -25.73
C ASP A 195 -7.14 11.64 -25.73
N ARG A 196 -5.95 12.12 -26.13
CA ARG A 196 -4.71 11.34 -26.10
C ARG A 196 -4.32 10.99 -24.67
N LEU A 197 -4.32 11.97 -23.76
CA LEU A 197 -4.03 11.73 -22.34
C LEU A 197 -5.10 10.86 -21.67
N GLU A 198 -6.38 11.04 -22.01
CA GLU A 198 -7.45 10.14 -21.54
C GLU A 198 -7.14 8.67 -21.88
N ALA A 199 -6.72 8.41 -23.13
CA ALA A 199 -6.36 7.07 -23.56
C ALA A 199 -5.12 6.52 -22.81
N TYR A 200 -4.11 7.36 -22.53
CA TYR A 200 -2.95 6.97 -21.73
C TYR A 200 -3.31 6.69 -20.27
N PHE A 201 -4.14 7.51 -19.65
CA PHE A 201 -4.58 7.30 -18.28
C PHE A 201 -5.36 6.00 -18.14
N GLY A 202 -6.16 5.62 -19.15
CA GLY A 202 -6.82 4.32 -19.18
C GLY A 202 -5.84 3.13 -19.11
N LEU A 203 -4.63 3.25 -19.67
CA LEU A 203 -3.59 2.23 -19.54
C LEU A 203 -3.03 2.18 -18.12
N VAL A 204 -2.69 3.34 -17.55
CA VAL A 204 -2.15 3.45 -16.18
C VAL A 204 -3.15 2.92 -15.15
N GLU A 205 -4.43 3.26 -15.31
CA GLU A 205 -5.52 2.74 -14.47
C GLU A 205 -5.65 1.22 -14.57
N GLY A 206 -5.49 0.66 -15.78
CA GLY A 206 -5.46 -0.78 -16.01
C GLY A 206 -4.30 -1.46 -15.29
N ASP A 207 -3.10 -0.91 -15.41
CA ASP A 207 -1.88 -1.45 -14.80
C ASP A 207 -1.92 -1.40 -13.26
N ALA A 208 -2.59 -0.39 -12.69
CA ALA A 208 -2.72 -0.23 -11.24
C ALA A 208 -3.80 -1.11 -10.58
N SER A 209 -4.71 -1.72 -11.36
CA SER A 209 -5.82 -2.51 -10.79
C SER A 209 -5.34 -3.67 -9.89
N ILE A 210 -4.36 -4.45 -10.33
CA ILE A 210 -3.82 -5.58 -9.54
C ILE A 210 -3.01 -5.06 -8.33
N PRO A 211 -2.10 -4.08 -8.47
CA PRO A 211 -1.43 -3.46 -7.33
C PRO A 211 -2.38 -2.95 -6.24
N ILE A 212 -3.49 -2.29 -6.60
CA ILE A 212 -4.49 -1.81 -5.64
C ILE A 212 -5.10 -2.99 -4.85
N GLU A 213 -5.50 -4.06 -5.53
CA GLU A 213 -6.04 -5.26 -4.87
C GLU A 213 -5.04 -5.90 -3.91
N LYS A 214 -3.77 -5.95 -4.29
CA LYS A 214 -2.70 -6.47 -3.44
C LYS A 214 -2.50 -5.61 -2.20
N VAL A 215 -2.48 -4.28 -2.34
CA VAL A 215 -2.38 -3.37 -1.20
C VAL A 215 -3.54 -3.57 -0.23
N LEU A 216 -4.78 -3.67 -0.73
CA LEU A 216 -5.96 -3.93 0.12
C LEU A 216 -5.84 -5.24 0.93
N LYS A 217 -5.19 -6.25 0.35
CA LYS A 217 -4.89 -7.55 0.98
C LYS A 217 -3.61 -7.55 1.81
N VAL A 218 -2.86 -6.44 1.84
CA VAL A 218 -1.55 -6.34 2.52
C VAL A 218 -0.54 -7.33 1.91
N GLU A 219 -0.64 -7.56 0.59
CA GLU A 219 0.28 -8.39 -0.18
C GLU A 219 1.43 -7.56 -0.75
N PRO A 220 2.64 -8.13 -0.86
CA PRO A 220 3.77 -7.47 -1.46
C PRO A 220 3.57 -7.26 -2.97
N LEU A 221 3.87 -6.03 -3.39
CA LEU A 221 4.10 -5.57 -4.74
C LEU A 221 5.56 -5.75 -5.16
N ASN A 222 5.82 -6.49 -6.24
CA ASN A 222 7.13 -6.39 -6.87
C ASN A 222 7.37 -5.01 -7.49
N MET A 223 8.62 -4.72 -7.90
CA MET A 223 8.97 -3.38 -8.40
C MET A 223 8.07 -2.88 -9.54
N PRO A 224 7.75 -3.67 -10.60
CA PRO A 224 6.80 -3.23 -11.63
C PRO A 224 5.40 -2.90 -11.09
N GLN A 225 4.89 -3.71 -10.16
CA GLN A 225 3.59 -3.45 -9.52
C GLN A 225 3.62 -2.17 -8.67
N LYS A 226 4.71 -1.94 -7.93
CA LYS A 226 4.91 -0.72 -7.15
C LYS A 226 4.95 0.51 -8.07
N GLN A 227 5.71 0.43 -9.17
CA GLN A 227 5.77 1.50 -10.18
C GLN A 227 4.40 1.81 -10.79
N ALA A 228 3.61 0.80 -11.12
CA ALA A 228 2.26 1.00 -11.64
C ALA A 228 1.34 1.72 -10.64
N LEU A 229 1.37 1.32 -9.36
CA LEU A 229 0.59 1.98 -8.31
C LEU A 229 1.04 3.41 -8.05
N VAL A 230 2.35 3.64 -7.96
CA VAL A 230 2.91 4.98 -7.76
C VAL A 230 2.59 5.90 -8.94
N GLY A 231 2.71 5.39 -10.17
CA GLY A 231 2.32 6.11 -11.38
C GLY A 231 0.85 6.49 -11.36
N PHE A 232 -0.03 5.58 -10.95
CA PHE A 232 -1.45 5.86 -10.76
C PHE A 232 -1.69 6.98 -9.74
N ILE A 233 -1.11 6.90 -8.53
CA ILE A 233 -1.31 7.89 -7.46
C ILE A 233 -0.84 9.29 -7.91
N VAL A 234 0.34 9.36 -8.54
CA VAL A 234 0.89 10.62 -9.06
C VAL A 234 0.02 11.20 -10.16
N ILE A 235 -0.45 10.36 -11.10
CA ILE A 235 -1.33 10.80 -12.19
C ILE A 235 -2.66 11.31 -11.67
N GLN A 236 -3.27 10.66 -10.67
CA GLN A 236 -4.49 11.16 -10.04
C GLN A 236 -4.28 12.57 -9.46
N HIS A 237 -3.14 12.80 -8.80
CA HIS A 237 -2.83 14.10 -8.20
C HIS A 237 -2.67 15.22 -9.25
N ILE A 238 -1.94 14.96 -10.34
CA ILE A 238 -1.70 15.97 -11.38
C ILE A 238 -2.84 16.06 -12.41
N ARG A 239 -3.85 15.20 -12.38
CA ARG A 239 -5.03 15.36 -13.25
C ARG A 239 -6.24 15.94 -12.52
N ASP A 240 -6.08 16.26 -11.25
CA ASP A 240 -7.08 16.95 -10.44
C ASP A 240 -7.41 18.33 -11.03
N PRO A 241 -8.70 18.69 -11.20
CA PRO A 241 -9.08 19.98 -11.76
C PRO A 241 -8.54 21.19 -10.98
N ALA A 242 -8.51 21.11 -9.65
CA ALA A 242 -8.05 22.22 -8.84
C ALA A 242 -6.52 22.41 -8.92
N PHE A 243 -5.77 21.30 -8.98
CA PHE A 243 -4.35 21.32 -9.29
C PHE A 243 -4.08 21.98 -10.64
N ILE A 244 -4.82 21.59 -11.68
CA ILE A 244 -4.69 22.15 -13.03
C ILE A 244 -4.98 23.66 -13.03
N GLU A 245 -6.07 24.08 -12.39
CA GLU A 245 -6.46 25.50 -12.30
C GLU A 245 -5.38 26.33 -11.58
N SER A 246 -4.93 25.87 -10.41
CA SER A 246 -3.87 26.51 -9.62
C SER A 246 -2.55 26.59 -10.38
N HIS A 247 -2.20 25.53 -11.12
CA HIS A 247 -1.00 25.49 -11.95
C HIS A 247 -1.10 26.44 -13.14
N ASN A 248 -2.24 26.46 -13.84
CA ASN A 248 -2.47 27.35 -14.97
C ASN A 248 -2.44 28.83 -14.56
N ALA A 249 -2.97 29.18 -13.39
CA ALA A 249 -2.88 30.53 -12.85
C ALA A 249 -1.41 30.98 -12.66
N LYS A 250 -0.52 30.07 -12.26
CA LYS A 250 0.92 30.33 -12.11
C LYS A 250 1.68 30.29 -13.43
N LEU A 251 1.25 29.49 -14.39
CA LEU A 251 1.83 29.44 -15.74
C LEU A 251 1.51 30.69 -16.55
N LYS A 252 0.33 31.29 -16.37
CA LYS A 252 -0.16 32.39 -17.20
C LYS A 252 0.87 33.52 -17.36
N PRO A 253 1.48 34.09 -16.31
CA PRO A 253 2.50 35.14 -16.45
C PRO A 253 3.73 34.71 -17.27
N VAL A 254 4.13 33.44 -17.14
CA VAL A 254 5.27 32.87 -17.89
C VAL A 254 4.93 32.76 -19.37
N ILE A 255 3.71 32.34 -19.69
CA ILE A 255 3.23 32.27 -21.08
C ILE A 255 3.13 33.67 -21.68
N GLU A 256 2.61 34.65 -20.92
CA GLU A 256 2.54 36.05 -21.36
C GLU A 256 3.93 36.60 -21.69
N GLN A 257 4.93 36.30 -20.86
CA GLN A 257 6.31 36.73 -21.06
C GLN A 257 6.96 36.13 -22.30
N HIS A 258 6.74 34.84 -22.58
CA HIS A 258 7.44 34.13 -23.66
C HIS A 258 6.68 34.09 -25.00
N TYR A 259 5.35 34.13 -24.95
CA TYR A 259 4.47 33.92 -26.12
C TYR A 259 3.44 35.04 -26.32
N GLY A 260 3.34 35.99 -25.39
CA GLY A 260 2.42 37.13 -25.46
C GLY A 260 1.04 36.88 -24.84
N VAL A 261 0.31 37.97 -24.61
CA VAL A 261 -1.00 37.98 -23.93
C VAL A 261 -2.06 37.17 -24.68
N GLU A 262 -2.03 37.18 -26.01
CA GLU A 262 -2.97 36.38 -26.83
C GLU A 262 -2.84 34.89 -26.54
N LYS A 263 -1.61 34.37 -26.49
CA LYS A 263 -1.34 32.95 -26.23
C LYS A 263 -1.62 32.52 -24.80
N ALA A 264 -1.44 33.43 -23.83
CA ALA A 264 -1.76 33.16 -22.44
C ALA A 264 -3.27 33.10 -22.15
N ASN A 265 -4.11 33.68 -23.01
CA ASN A 265 -5.57 33.60 -22.92
C ASN A 265 -6.17 32.52 -23.84
N ASP A 266 -5.36 31.89 -24.70
CA ASP A 266 -5.75 30.75 -25.54
C ASP A 266 -5.79 29.46 -24.70
N THR A 267 -6.99 29.01 -24.32
CA THR A 267 -7.20 27.81 -23.50
C THR A 267 -6.54 26.56 -24.08
N SER A 268 -6.54 26.40 -25.41
CA SER A 268 -5.90 25.24 -26.05
C SER A 268 -4.38 25.30 -25.95
N HIS A 269 -3.79 26.50 -26.01
CA HIS A 269 -2.36 26.68 -25.83
C HIS A 269 -1.92 26.47 -24.37
N VAL A 270 -2.69 27.00 -23.41
CA VAL A 270 -2.44 26.77 -21.97
C VAL A 270 -2.54 25.29 -21.64
N GLN A 271 -3.57 24.59 -22.13
CA GLN A 271 -3.71 23.14 -21.99
C GLN A 271 -2.52 22.40 -22.60
N PHE A 272 -2.11 22.74 -23.81
CA PHE A 272 -0.95 22.12 -24.46
C PHE A 272 0.34 22.26 -23.62
N ILE A 273 0.59 23.45 -23.07
CA ILE A 273 1.74 23.69 -22.19
C ILE A 273 1.60 22.86 -20.91
N TYR A 274 0.42 22.85 -20.29
CA TYR A 274 0.16 22.03 -19.12
C TYR A 274 0.47 20.56 -19.36
N GLU A 275 -0.02 20.00 -20.47
CA GLU A 275 0.15 18.59 -20.81
C GLU A 275 1.61 18.16 -20.98
N SER A 276 2.53 19.11 -21.18
CA SER A 276 3.97 18.81 -21.19
C SER A 276 4.49 18.25 -19.85
N ILE A 277 3.80 18.51 -18.74
CA ILE A 277 4.14 17.98 -17.41
C ILE A 277 4.14 16.45 -17.37
N PHE A 278 3.27 15.80 -18.17
CA PHE A 278 3.16 14.34 -18.24
C PHE A 278 4.38 13.68 -18.91
N ASN A 279 5.23 14.48 -19.57
CA ASN A 279 6.50 14.03 -20.15
C ASN A 279 7.72 14.49 -19.32
N ASN A 280 7.51 15.18 -18.19
CA ASN A 280 8.60 15.73 -17.39
C ASN A 280 9.04 14.74 -16.29
N HIS A 281 10.15 14.05 -16.54
CA HIS A 281 10.71 13.07 -15.60
C HIS A 281 11.08 13.66 -14.22
N GLU A 282 11.44 14.94 -14.13
CA GLU A 282 11.80 15.57 -12.86
C GLU A 282 10.57 15.75 -11.97
N VAL A 283 9.44 16.15 -12.55
CA VAL A 283 8.17 16.27 -11.83
C VAL A 283 7.76 14.91 -11.27
N TYR A 284 7.76 13.86 -12.10
CA TYR A 284 7.45 12.51 -11.65
C TYR A 284 8.40 12.06 -10.55
N ARG A 285 9.71 12.26 -10.71
CA ARG A 285 10.71 11.88 -9.70
C ARG A 285 10.43 12.57 -8.36
N LYS A 286 10.11 13.88 -8.36
CA LYS A 286 9.82 14.64 -7.13
C LYS A 286 8.55 14.13 -6.45
N LEU A 287 7.47 13.93 -7.19
CA LEU A 287 6.19 13.46 -6.65
C LEU A 287 6.23 11.98 -6.21
N SER A 288 6.96 11.14 -6.93
CA SER A 288 7.03 9.71 -6.66
C SER A 288 7.98 9.35 -5.53
N LYS A 289 9.00 10.17 -5.26
CA LYS A 289 10.04 9.86 -4.26
C LYS A 289 9.47 9.47 -2.88
N PRO A 290 8.57 10.24 -2.24
CA PRO A 290 8.00 9.82 -0.97
C PRO A 290 7.21 8.51 -1.06
N LEU A 291 6.54 8.25 -2.18
CA LEU A 291 5.83 6.98 -2.40
C LEU A 291 6.79 5.78 -2.53
N PHE A 292 8.05 5.99 -2.94
CA PHE A 292 9.05 4.93 -2.98
C PHE A 292 9.82 4.73 -1.68
N ASP A 293 10.08 5.82 -0.95
CA ASP A 293 11.04 5.85 0.17
C ASP A 293 10.37 5.80 1.55
N ASN A 294 9.14 6.31 1.67
CA ASN A 294 8.48 6.48 2.97
C ASN A 294 7.63 5.27 3.35
N GLN A 295 7.32 5.15 4.65
CA GLN A 295 6.53 4.06 5.20
C GLN A 295 5.06 4.13 4.75
N TRP A 296 4.57 3.03 4.18
CA TRP A 296 3.17 2.86 3.81
C TRP A 296 2.38 2.26 4.97
N VAL A 297 1.17 2.75 5.22
CA VAL A 297 0.23 2.25 6.23
C VAL A 297 -1.15 2.12 5.60
N LEU A 298 -1.77 0.94 5.69
CA LEU A 298 -3.16 0.75 5.31
C LEU A 298 -4.06 0.90 6.54
N ILE A 299 -4.84 1.97 6.60
CA ILE A 299 -5.82 2.19 7.66
C ILE A 299 -7.13 1.50 7.25
N ARG A 300 -7.64 0.63 8.12
CA ARG A 300 -8.93 -0.07 7.93
C ARG A 300 -9.96 0.47 8.91
N SER A 301 -11.01 1.08 8.39
CA SER A 301 -12.17 1.60 9.12
C SER A 301 -13.25 0.51 9.26
N PRO A 302 -13.52 0.01 10.48
CA PRO A 302 -14.62 -0.92 10.71
C PRO A 302 -15.99 -0.32 10.39
N HIS A 303 -16.13 1.00 10.53
CA HIS A 303 -17.40 1.71 10.34
C HIS A 303 -17.59 2.28 8.93
N LYS A 304 -16.67 1.97 7.98
CA LYS A 304 -16.69 2.50 6.61
C LYS A 304 -16.75 4.03 6.55
N ALA A 305 -15.98 4.69 7.40
CA ALA A 305 -15.98 6.13 7.60
C ALA A 305 -15.00 6.89 6.68
N ILE A 306 -14.31 6.20 5.76
CA ILE A 306 -13.36 6.84 4.85
C ILE A 306 -14.13 7.57 3.74
N ALA A 307 -13.70 8.80 3.45
CA ALA A 307 -14.23 9.62 2.37
C ALA A 307 -13.25 9.71 1.18
N LEU A 308 -13.77 9.90 -0.03
CA LEU A 308 -12.97 10.18 -1.23
C LEU A 308 -13.09 11.66 -1.59
N PRO A 309 -12.02 12.46 -1.50
CA PRO A 309 -12.10 13.87 -1.90
C PRO A 309 -12.24 13.99 -3.42
N ASP A 310 -12.78 15.13 -3.88
CA ASP A 310 -12.78 15.53 -5.29
C ASP A 310 -11.36 15.71 -5.88
N THR A 311 -10.32 15.74 -5.05
CA THR A 311 -8.91 15.69 -5.46
C THR A 311 -8.34 14.29 -5.65
N CYS A 312 -9.14 13.24 -5.41
CA CYS A 312 -8.76 11.82 -5.34
C CYS A 312 -7.80 11.47 -4.19
N ASN A 313 -6.64 12.16 -4.13
CA ASN A 313 -5.55 11.93 -3.20
C ASN A 313 -5.05 13.27 -2.64
N ILE A 314 -4.57 13.25 -1.40
CA ILE A 314 -4.09 14.44 -0.71
C ILE A 314 -2.58 14.37 -0.62
N PHE A 315 -1.90 15.35 -1.20
CA PHE A 315 -0.45 15.56 -1.07
C PHE A 315 -0.21 16.80 -0.21
N THR A 316 0.38 16.61 0.96
CA THR A 316 0.71 17.71 1.88
C THR A 316 2.04 17.46 2.59
N SER A 317 2.37 18.28 3.57
CA SER A 317 3.54 18.11 4.42
C SER A 317 3.19 18.24 5.90
N ILE A 318 3.79 17.40 6.73
CA ILE A 318 3.78 17.53 8.19
C ILE A 318 5.22 17.79 8.62
N ASN A 319 5.46 18.90 9.34
CA ASN A 319 6.81 19.31 9.74
C ASN A 319 7.79 19.39 8.56
N SER A 320 7.32 19.92 7.42
CA SER A 320 8.05 20.01 6.14
C SER A 320 8.39 18.68 5.44
N GLU A 321 7.93 17.56 5.99
CA GLU A 321 8.15 16.24 5.40
C GLU A 321 6.88 15.75 4.67
N PRO A 322 7.00 15.03 3.54
CA PRO A 322 5.84 14.61 2.76
C PRO A 322 4.87 13.72 3.54
N PHE A 323 3.57 14.04 3.46
CA PHE A 323 2.48 13.23 3.99
C PHE A 323 1.41 13.08 2.91
N ILE A 324 1.09 11.82 2.56
CA ILE A 324 0.17 11.53 1.45
C ILE A 324 -0.95 10.63 1.96
N VAL A 325 -2.20 11.02 1.65
CA VAL A 325 -3.40 10.26 2.00
C VAL A 325 -4.11 9.85 0.71
N VAL A 326 -4.33 8.54 0.55
CA VAL A 326 -4.87 7.90 -0.65
C VAL A 326 -6.07 7.04 -0.23
N PRO A 327 -7.30 7.61 -0.21
CA PRO A 327 -8.51 6.84 0.02
C PRO A 327 -8.70 5.80 -1.09
N ILE A 328 -8.73 4.51 -0.74
CA ILE A 328 -8.87 3.42 -1.72
C ILE A 328 -10.32 2.97 -1.81
N SER A 329 -11.02 2.85 -0.67
CA SER A 329 -12.41 2.46 -0.57
C SER A 329 -13.10 3.17 0.61
N VAL A 330 -14.39 2.90 0.81
CA VAL A 330 -15.14 3.38 1.99
C VAL A 330 -14.57 2.86 3.34
N SER A 331 -13.84 1.74 3.34
CA SER A 331 -13.25 1.15 4.55
C SER A 331 -11.73 1.18 4.60
N GLU A 332 -11.05 1.50 3.49
CA GLU A 332 -9.59 1.45 3.44
C GLU A 332 -8.96 2.72 2.90
N CYS A 333 -7.95 3.22 3.62
CA CYS A 333 -7.15 4.38 3.23
C CYS A 333 -5.66 4.03 3.32
N LEU A 334 -4.92 4.21 2.23
CA LEU A 334 -3.47 4.11 2.23
C LEU A 334 -2.88 5.46 2.62
N VAL A 335 -2.01 5.45 3.63
CA VAL A 335 -1.30 6.62 4.12
C VAL A 335 0.19 6.42 3.97
N ILE A 336 0.87 7.43 3.44
CA ILE A 336 2.33 7.49 3.32
C ILE A 336 2.82 8.43 4.41
N LEU A 337 3.49 7.87 5.41
CA LEU A 337 3.97 8.63 6.56
C LEU A 337 5.17 9.52 6.18
N PRO A 338 5.48 10.55 6.98
CA PRO A 338 6.70 11.34 6.80
C PRO A 338 7.99 10.54 7.01
N GLN A 339 7.92 9.47 7.80
CA GLN A 339 9.07 8.63 8.13
C GLN A 339 9.48 7.75 6.94
N LYS A 340 10.79 7.69 6.68
CA LYS A 340 11.38 6.69 5.76
C LYS A 340 11.13 5.28 6.27
N ALA A 341 10.89 4.34 5.35
CA ALA A 341 10.85 2.95 5.71
C ALA A 341 12.28 2.44 5.96
N ASP A 342 12.48 1.68 7.05
CA ASP A 342 13.78 1.07 7.37
C ASP A 342 14.13 -0.08 6.40
N GLU A 343 13.10 -0.68 5.80
CA GLU A 343 13.19 -1.68 4.72
C GLU A 343 12.22 -1.30 3.58
N PHE A 344 11.99 -2.19 2.60
CA PHE A 344 10.99 -1.95 1.56
C PHE A 344 9.66 -1.48 2.19
N PRO A 345 9.05 -0.38 1.73
CA PRO A 345 7.83 0.17 2.32
C PRO A 345 6.62 -0.68 1.94
N TRP A 346 6.52 -1.84 2.58
CA TRP A 346 5.33 -2.66 2.53
C TRP A 346 4.24 -2.00 3.36
N PRO A 347 3.00 -1.94 2.86
CA PRO A 347 1.90 -1.54 3.72
C PRO A 347 1.77 -2.57 4.82
N TRP A 348 1.80 -2.12 6.05
CA TRP A 348 1.26 -2.81 7.22
C TRP A 348 -0.07 -2.16 7.51
N TYR A 349 -0.98 -2.87 8.18
CA TYR A 349 -2.32 -2.35 8.43
C TYR A 349 -2.52 -2.00 9.89
N VAL A 350 -3.37 -0.99 10.11
CA VAL A 350 -3.90 -0.64 11.44
C VAL A 350 -5.42 -0.61 11.35
N THR A 351 -6.09 -1.13 12.37
CA THR A 351 -7.54 -0.97 12.52
C THR A 351 -7.80 0.39 13.14
N ALA A 352 -8.59 1.22 12.48
CA ALA A 352 -8.88 2.56 12.93
C ALA A 352 -9.76 2.54 14.19
N THR A 353 -9.40 3.38 15.16
CA THR A 353 -10.28 3.74 16.27
C THR A 353 -11.31 4.77 15.80
N PRO A 354 -12.43 4.96 16.52
CA PRO A 354 -13.40 6.02 16.20
C PRO A 354 -12.75 7.41 16.13
N GLU A 355 -11.73 7.66 16.96
CA GLU A 355 -10.96 8.91 16.93
C GLU A 355 -10.15 9.06 15.64
N LEU A 356 -9.43 8.01 15.21
CA LEU A 356 -8.68 8.05 13.95
C LEU A 356 -9.61 8.17 12.74
N GLU A 357 -10.75 7.50 12.73
CA GLU A 357 -11.77 7.66 11.69
C GLU A 357 -12.27 9.11 11.61
N ARG A 358 -12.57 9.73 12.76
CA ARG A 358 -12.98 11.14 12.84
C ARG A 358 -11.88 12.07 12.32
N LEU A 359 -10.63 11.88 12.76
CA LEU A 359 -9.49 12.69 12.32
C LEU A 359 -9.28 12.59 10.81
N LEU A 360 -9.32 11.37 10.25
CA LEU A 360 -9.19 11.16 8.81
C LEU A 360 -10.32 11.82 8.03
N LEU A 361 -11.56 11.69 8.51
CA LEU A 361 -12.71 12.31 7.88
C LEU A 361 -12.58 13.84 7.84
N CYS A 362 -12.29 14.47 9.00
CA CYS A 362 -12.06 15.91 9.08
C CYS A 362 -10.92 16.34 8.15
N PHE A 363 -9.80 15.61 8.16
CA PHE A 363 -8.67 15.89 7.28
C PHE A 363 -9.03 15.79 5.80
N ILE A 364 -9.75 14.75 5.39
CA ILE A 364 -10.15 14.59 3.98
C ILE A 364 -11.10 15.69 3.53
N ILE A 365 -12.05 16.06 4.38
CA ILE A 365 -13.01 17.13 4.11
C ILE A 365 -12.30 18.49 3.99
N GLU A 366 -11.32 18.76 4.86
CA GLU A 366 -10.52 19.99 4.83
C GLU A 366 -9.74 20.16 3.51
N TYR A 367 -9.33 19.04 2.90
CA TYR A 367 -8.60 19.01 1.63
C TYR A 367 -9.49 18.72 0.40
N SER A 368 -10.80 18.62 0.60
CA SER A 368 -11.77 18.58 -0.48
C SER A 368 -12.06 20.01 -0.93
N HIS A 369 -12.15 20.24 -2.24
CA HIS A 369 -12.42 21.57 -2.77
C HIS A 369 -13.88 21.96 -2.57
N THR A 370 -14.78 21.10 -3.02
CA THR A 370 -16.23 21.38 -3.02
C THR A 370 -17.06 20.15 -2.66
N GLU A 371 -16.56 18.95 -2.98
CA GLU A 371 -17.30 17.71 -2.89
C GLU A 371 -16.43 16.54 -2.43
N PHE A 372 -17.07 15.50 -1.89
CA PHE A 372 -16.44 14.23 -1.58
C PHE A 372 -17.45 13.08 -1.60
N LEU A 373 -16.99 11.84 -1.80
CA LEU A 373 -17.82 10.65 -1.63
C LEU A 373 -17.72 10.09 -0.22
N SER A 374 -18.82 9.54 0.29
CA SER A 374 -18.86 8.79 1.53
C SER A 374 -19.68 7.50 1.37
N CYS A 375 -19.69 6.66 2.41
CA CYS A 375 -20.58 5.52 2.49
C CYS A 375 -22.06 5.98 2.54
N ILE A 376 -22.97 5.26 1.86
CA ILE A 376 -24.42 5.56 1.83
C ILE A 376 -25.06 5.48 3.23
N GLN A 377 -24.44 4.76 4.16
CA GLN A 377 -24.94 4.64 5.54
C GLN A 377 -24.37 5.71 6.48
N GLN A 378 -23.43 6.53 6.01
CA GLN A 378 -22.76 7.54 6.82
C GLN A 378 -23.47 8.89 6.65
N ASP A 379 -24.02 9.41 7.76
CA ASP A 379 -24.61 10.74 7.81
C ASP A 379 -23.59 11.72 8.40
N ILE A 380 -23.15 12.66 7.56
CA ILE A 380 -22.18 13.69 7.92
C ILE A 380 -22.93 15.02 7.79
N THR A 381 -23.23 15.66 8.92
CA THR A 381 -24.07 16.87 8.95
C THR A 381 -23.31 18.12 9.36
N VAL A 382 -22.26 17.97 10.18
CA VAL A 382 -21.45 19.09 10.68
C VAL A 382 -19.97 18.70 10.64
N ILE A 383 -19.13 19.65 10.27
CA ILE A 383 -17.67 19.51 10.27
C ILE A 383 -17.15 20.25 11.50
N GLU A 384 -16.60 19.51 12.45
CA GLU A 384 -15.82 20.11 13.53
C GLU A 384 -14.43 20.44 13.00
N ALA A 385 -14.02 21.70 13.15
CA ALA A 385 -12.64 22.09 12.90
C ALA A 385 -11.74 21.42 13.95
N VAL A 386 -10.70 20.73 13.49
CA VAL A 386 -9.72 20.10 14.35
C VAL A 386 -8.35 20.59 13.93
N GLU A 387 -7.71 21.37 14.80
CA GLU A 387 -6.36 21.86 14.55
C GLU A 387 -5.36 20.69 14.52
N ASN A 388 -4.34 20.80 13.65
CA ASN A 388 -3.23 19.85 13.51
C ASN A 388 -3.68 18.40 13.21
N ASN A 389 -4.69 18.25 12.35
CA ASN A 389 -5.22 16.94 11.93
C ASN A 389 -4.11 15.99 11.45
N GLY A 390 -3.20 16.46 10.60
CA GLY A 390 -2.11 15.64 10.06
C GLY A 390 -1.22 15.04 11.15
N GLU A 391 -0.74 15.86 12.09
CA GLU A 391 0.11 15.40 13.20
C GLU A 391 -0.64 14.41 14.11
N LYS A 392 -1.90 14.71 14.45
CA LYS A 392 -2.73 13.81 15.26
C LYS A 392 -3.00 12.48 14.57
N ILE A 393 -3.16 12.47 13.25
CA ILE A 393 -3.29 11.24 12.46
C ILE A 393 -2.01 10.42 12.55
N VAL A 394 -0.84 11.04 12.32
CA VAL A 394 0.46 10.36 12.41
C VAL A 394 0.66 9.78 13.82
N ASP A 395 0.43 10.56 14.87
CA ASP A 395 0.56 10.11 16.25
C ASP A 395 -0.39 8.96 16.58
N SER A 396 -1.64 9.02 16.09
CA SER A 396 -2.63 7.95 16.29
C SER A 396 -2.21 6.67 15.56
N ILE A 397 -1.71 6.77 14.33
CA ILE A 397 -1.17 5.64 13.58
C ILE A 397 0.03 5.04 14.33
N LEU A 398 0.96 5.85 14.80
CA LEU A 398 2.16 5.38 15.52
C LEU A 398 1.84 4.77 16.90
N LYS A 399 0.73 5.16 17.54
CA LYS A 399 0.24 4.53 18.78
C LYS A 399 -0.45 3.19 18.51
N LEU A 400 -1.22 3.10 17.42
CA LEU A 400 -1.92 1.88 16.99
C LEU A 400 -1.00 0.91 16.26
N ALA A 401 0.16 1.40 15.83
CA ALA A 401 1.23 0.61 15.33
C ALA A 401 1.46 -0.57 16.27
N PRO A 402 1.38 -1.84 15.81
CA PRO A 402 2.04 -2.90 16.54
C PRO A 402 3.48 -2.44 16.82
N LYS A 403 3.84 -2.23 18.10
CA LYS A 403 5.24 -1.98 18.51
C LYS A 403 6.08 -2.99 17.76
N ARG A 404 6.88 -2.51 16.80
CA ARG A 404 7.52 -3.33 15.77
C ARG A 404 8.27 -4.48 16.42
N GLY A 405 7.65 -5.65 16.42
CA GLY A 405 8.31 -6.92 16.29
C GLY A 405 7.82 -7.39 14.93
N VAL A 406 8.72 -7.39 13.95
CA VAL A 406 8.49 -7.84 12.58
C VAL A 406 7.59 -9.07 12.62
N GLN A 407 6.43 -8.97 11.97
CA GLN A 407 5.58 -10.11 11.65
C GLN A 407 6.27 -10.86 10.54
#